data_AF-A0A8S3DSQ6-F1
#
_entry.id   AF-A0A8S3DSQ6-F1
#
_cell.length_a   1.000
_cell.length_b   1.000
_cell.length_c   1.000
_cell.angle_alpha   90.00
_cell.angle_beta   90.00
_cell.angle_gamma   90.00
#
_symmetry.space_group_name_H-M   'P 1'
#
loop_
_entity.id
_entity.type
_entity.pdbx_description
1 polymer ?
#
loop_
_entity_poly.entity_id
_entity_poly.type
_entity_poly.pdbx_seq_one_letter_code
_entity_poly.pdbx_strand_id
1 'polypeptide(L)'
;KHSLDYYITLSTTVPPGRYIILAGSMSVINYSIYSKYNLVVHGDQPFVVNEQLSSYELVCDAFHAVALRANDRKDFGDGVSILTFNDNGGFGFICENKSNGTIRFTTDFQGSMNVVSSRKSFHMVDVIPAKAKQLFAFFTRKVLDEDVNIVYQVEYQPLNKLHDVNHIGARNNPPIPSAALGLHRLKSVH
;
A
#
# COMPACT_ATOMS: atom_id res chain seq x y z
N LYS A 1 -23.34 -5.28 27.03
CA LYS A 1 -23.99 -4.95 25.74
C LYS A 1 -23.28 -3.71 25.19
N HIS A 2 -22.26 -3.90 24.35
CA HIS A 2 -21.64 -2.77 23.64
C HIS A 2 -22.44 -2.58 22.35
N SER A 3 -23.00 -1.39 22.13
CA SER A 3 -23.60 -1.03 20.84
C SER A 3 -22.46 -0.87 19.84
N LEU A 4 -22.12 -1.96 19.14
CA LEU A 4 -21.17 -1.93 18.04
C LEU A 4 -21.98 -1.80 16.76
N ASP A 5 -21.71 -0.76 15.97
CA ASP A 5 -22.39 -0.53 14.68
C ASP A 5 -22.05 -1.62 13.65
N TYR A 6 -20.89 -2.27 13.81
CA TYR A 6 -20.46 -3.41 12.99
C TYR A 6 -19.36 -4.21 13.72
N TYR A 7 -19.23 -5.51 13.44
CA TYR A 7 -18.08 -6.30 13.85
C TYR A 7 -17.56 -7.08 12.65
N ILE A 8 -16.23 -7.16 12.53
CA ILE A 8 -15.55 -7.96 11.50
C ILE A 8 -14.84 -9.09 12.24
N THR A 9 -15.21 -10.33 11.91
CA THR A 9 -14.54 -11.52 12.42
C THR A 9 -13.70 -12.13 11.32
N LEU A 10 -12.41 -12.31 11.59
CA LEU A 10 -11.48 -13.01 10.73
C LEU A 10 -10.85 -14.15 11.52
N SER A 11 -10.85 -15.35 10.94
CA SER A 11 -10.20 -16.52 11.51
C SER A 11 -9.13 -17.02 10.56
N THR A 12 -7.95 -17.30 11.07
CA THR A 12 -6.85 -17.86 10.27
C THR A 12 -5.99 -18.77 11.14
N THR A 13 -5.30 -19.72 10.50
CA THR A 13 -4.29 -20.57 11.12
C THR A 13 -2.92 -20.06 10.69
N VAL A 14 -2.07 -19.75 11.66
CA VAL A 14 -0.69 -19.34 11.43
C VAL A 14 0.28 -20.30 12.12
N PRO A 15 1.48 -20.53 11.59
CA PRO A 15 2.52 -21.27 12.30
C PRO A 15 2.87 -20.64 13.67
N PRO A 16 3.60 -21.34 14.54
CA PRO A 16 4.16 -20.71 15.74
C PRO A 16 5.12 -19.56 15.36
N GLY A 17 4.91 -18.36 15.93
CA GLY A 17 5.71 -17.19 15.57
C GLY A 17 5.26 -15.91 16.24
N ARG A 18 5.92 -14.80 15.86
CA ARG A 18 5.53 -13.44 16.25
C ARG A 18 4.82 -12.76 15.09
N TYR A 19 3.66 -12.19 15.36
CA TYR A 19 2.80 -11.57 14.36
C TYR A 19 2.50 -10.13 14.72
N ILE A 20 2.37 -9.29 13.70
CA ILE A 20 1.84 -7.94 13.83
C ILE A 20 0.41 -7.97 13.28
N ILE A 21 -0.55 -7.55 14.10
CA ILE A 21 -1.94 -7.36 13.68
C ILE A 21 -2.16 -5.87 13.50
N LEU A 22 -2.48 -5.46 12.27
CA LEU A 22 -2.85 -4.08 11.98
C LEU A 22 -4.36 -3.99 11.80
N ALA A 23 -5.02 -3.30 12.73
CA ALA A 23 -6.42 -2.95 12.62
C ALA A 23 -6.54 -1.46 12.27
N GLY A 24 -7.23 -1.14 11.17
CA GLY A 24 -7.40 0.23 10.73
C GLY A 24 -8.46 0.35 9.64
N SER A 25 -9.07 1.53 9.56
CA SER A 25 -9.95 1.88 8.45
C SER A 25 -9.13 2.38 7.27
N MET A 26 -9.31 1.77 6.10
CA MET A 26 -8.64 2.20 4.89
C MET A 26 -9.18 3.52 4.32
N SER A 27 -10.38 3.95 4.74
CA SER A 27 -10.94 5.26 4.41
C SER A 27 -10.39 6.40 5.29
N VAL A 28 -9.72 6.07 6.40
CA VAL A 28 -9.16 7.02 7.36
C VAL A 28 -7.78 6.56 7.80
N ILE A 29 -6.78 6.67 6.92
CA ILE A 29 -5.36 6.47 7.28
C ILE A 29 -4.78 7.76 7.94
N ASN A 30 -5.66 8.70 8.35
CA ASN A 30 -5.24 9.83 9.18
C ASN A 30 -5.09 9.39 10.64
N TYR A 31 -3.86 9.39 11.15
CA TYR A 31 -3.55 9.06 12.55
C TYR A 31 -4.36 9.89 13.56
N SER A 32 -4.79 11.08 13.15
CA SER A 32 -5.54 12.01 14.00
C SER A 32 -7.01 11.63 14.20
N ILE A 33 -7.53 10.65 13.46
CA ILE A 33 -8.95 10.25 13.50
C ILE A 33 -9.09 8.73 13.33
N TYR A 34 -8.27 7.92 14.02
CA TYR A 34 -8.60 6.51 14.13
C TYR A 34 -9.92 6.38 14.90
N SER A 35 -10.96 5.86 14.26
CA SER A 35 -12.18 5.46 14.95
C SER A 35 -11.79 4.53 16.09
N LYS A 36 -12.30 4.79 17.30
CA LYS A 36 -12.09 3.89 18.44
C LYS A 36 -12.65 2.52 18.06
N TYR A 37 -11.78 1.52 17.97
CA TYR A 37 -12.16 0.13 17.73
C TYR A 37 -11.69 -0.73 18.90
N ASN A 38 -12.37 -1.87 19.10
CA ASN A 38 -11.92 -2.91 20.01
C ASN A 38 -11.40 -4.06 19.16
N LEU A 39 -10.10 -4.35 19.26
CA LEU A 39 -9.52 -5.56 18.69
C LEU A 39 -9.57 -6.67 19.75
N VAL A 40 -10.27 -7.76 19.43
CA VAL A 40 -10.33 -8.94 20.29
C VAL A 40 -9.66 -10.09 19.55
N VAL A 41 -8.66 -10.71 20.18
CA VAL A 41 -7.94 -11.85 19.62
C VAL A 41 -8.30 -13.09 20.44
N HIS A 42 -8.72 -14.14 19.76
CA HIS A 42 -8.96 -15.46 20.34
C HIS A 42 -8.00 -16.46 19.70
N GLY A 43 -7.51 -17.41 20.48
CA GLY A 43 -6.59 -18.46 20.05
C GLY A 43 -6.94 -19.76 20.75
N ASP A 44 -6.66 -20.86 20.08
CA ASP A 44 -6.78 -22.23 20.60
C ASP A 44 -5.64 -22.60 21.55
N GLN A 45 -4.51 -21.88 21.47
CA GLN A 45 -3.36 -21.98 22.36
C GLN A 45 -3.16 -20.68 23.16
N PRO A 46 -2.45 -20.72 24.31
CA PRO A 46 -2.05 -19.51 25.02
C PRO A 46 -1.15 -18.61 24.17
N PHE A 47 -1.41 -17.30 24.20
CA PHE A 47 -0.61 -16.28 23.52
C PHE A 47 -0.47 -15.03 24.38
N VAL A 48 0.48 -14.17 24.02
CA VAL A 48 0.69 -12.86 24.63
C VAL A 48 0.38 -11.79 23.59
N VAL A 49 -0.44 -10.82 23.97
CA VAL A 49 -0.70 -9.63 23.16
C VAL A 49 0.03 -8.46 23.78
N ASN A 50 0.85 -7.78 22.97
CA ASN A 50 1.49 -6.53 23.35
C ASN A 50 0.95 -5.43 22.45
N GLU A 51 0.55 -4.31 23.06
CA GLU A 51 0.23 -3.11 22.31
C GLU A 51 1.52 -2.51 21.75
N GLN A 52 1.56 -2.31 20.44
CA GLN A 52 2.65 -1.64 19.76
C GLN A 52 2.12 -0.34 19.17
N LEU A 53 2.80 0.77 19.47
CA LEU A 53 2.49 2.05 18.85
C LEU A 53 2.63 1.91 17.33
N SER A 54 1.57 2.26 16.61
CA SER A 54 1.58 2.25 15.15
C SER A 54 2.60 3.27 14.64
N SER A 55 3.42 2.84 13.69
CA SER A 55 4.31 3.73 12.95
C SER A 55 4.03 3.63 11.46
N TYR A 56 4.32 4.71 10.74
CA TYR A 56 4.20 4.76 9.29
C TYR A 56 4.94 3.61 8.59
N GLU A 57 6.08 3.21 9.14
CA GLU A 57 6.90 2.12 8.66
C GLU A 57 6.16 0.78 8.71
N LEU A 58 5.42 0.50 9.78
CA LEU A 58 4.73 -0.78 9.98
C LEU A 58 3.56 -0.96 9.01
N VAL A 59 2.80 0.12 8.74
CA VAL A 59 1.68 0.08 7.79
C VAL A 59 2.19 -0.26 6.39
N CYS A 60 3.23 0.43 5.93
CA CYS A 60 3.83 0.19 4.63
C CYS A 60 4.35 -1.26 4.49
N ASP A 61 5.02 -1.77 5.53
CA ASP A 61 5.58 -3.13 5.52
C ASP A 61 4.50 -4.21 5.43
N ALA A 62 3.34 -4.01 6.09
CA ALA A 62 2.23 -4.95 6.00
C ALA A 62 1.69 -5.06 4.57
N PHE A 63 1.52 -3.93 3.86
CA PHE A 63 1.07 -3.96 2.47
C PHE A 63 2.10 -4.59 1.53
N HIS A 64 3.39 -4.36 1.76
CA HIS A 64 4.43 -5.08 1.04
C HIS A 64 4.38 -6.58 1.31
N ALA A 65 4.13 -7.01 2.56
CA ALA A 65 3.99 -8.43 2.90
C ALA A 65 2.77 -9.07 2.23
N VAL A 66 1.63 -8.37 2.19
CA VAL A 66 0.42 -8.84 1.48
C VAL A 66 0.71 -9.02 -0.01
N ALA A 67 1.38 -8.05 -0.65
CA ALA A 67 1.73 -8.15 -2.06
C ALA A 67 2.71 -9.28 -2.37
N LEU A 68 3.72 -9.48 -1.52
CA LEU A 68 4.65 -10.60 -1.64
C LEU A 68 3.94 -11.94 -1.50
N ARG A 69 2.92 -12.03 -0.62
CA ARG A 69 2.09 -13.23 -0.47
C ARG A 69 1.19 -13.47 -1.68
N ALA A 70 0.61 -12.42 -2.25
CA ALA A 70 -0.21 -12.51 -3.46
C ALA A 70 0.62 -12.95 -4.68
N ASN A 71 1.89 -12.51 -4.72
CA ASN A 71 2.89 -12.87 -5.73
C ASN A 71 2.43 -12.61 -7.18
N ASP A 72 1.54 -11.64 -7.38
CA ASP A 72 1.17 -11.15 -8.69
C ASP A 72 2.19 -10.09 -9.11
N ARG A 73 3.15 -10.51 -9.95
CA ARG A 73 4.34 -9.73 -10.29
C ARG A 73 4.40 -9.49 -11.79
N LYS A 74 4.71 -8.24 -12.17
CA LYS A 74 5.01 -7.86 -13.55
C LYS A 74 6.39 -7.20 -13.62
N ASP A 75 7.34 -7.86 -14.26
CA ASP A 75 8.69 -7.33 -14.46
C ASP A 75 8.78 -6.48 -15.75
N PHE A 76 9.53 -5.39 -15.71
CA PHE A 76 9.72 -4.45 -16.83
C PHE A 76 11.14 -4.49 -17.42
N GLY A 77 12.02 -5.33 -16.86
CA GLY A 77 13.45 -5.33 -17.14
C GLY A 77 14.24 -4.43 -16.18
N ASP A 78 15.56 -4.53 -16.24
CA ASP A 78 16.52 -3.69 -15.49
C ASP A 78 16.32 -3.63 -13.96
N GLY A 79 15.65 -4.63 -13.39
CA GLY A 79 15.34 -4.68 -11.96
C GLY A 79 14.13 -3.84 -11.55
N VAL A 80 13.32 -3.36 -12.50
CA VAL A 80 12.06 -2.67 -12.22
C VAL A 80 10.90 -3.65 -12.32
N SER A 81 10.01 -3.64 -11.32
CA SER A 81 8.85 -4.52 -11.29
C SER A 81 7.67 -3.93 -10.54
N ILE A 82 6.47 -4.41 -10.85
CA ILE A 82 5.26 -4.16 -10.08
C ILE A 82 4.91 -5.42 -9.30
N LEU A 83 4.43 -5.21 -8.06
CA LEU A 83 3.69 -6.20 -7.29
C LEU A 83 2.28 -5.70 -7.05
N THR A 84 1.29 -6.53 -7.33
CA THR A 84 -0.14 -6.23 -7.11
C THR A 84 -0.77 -7.24 -6.17
N PHE A 85 -1.86 -6.84 -5.53
CA PHE A 85 -2.73 -7.74 -4.79
C PHE A 85 -4.16 -7.21 -4.83
N ASN A 86 -5.11 -8.13 -4.77
CA ASN A 86 -6.53 -7.85 -4.65
C ASN A 86 -7.07 -8.66 -3.46
N ASP A 87 -7.61 -7.98 -2.45
CA ASP A 87 -8.18 -8.60 -1.26
C ASP A 87 -9.49 -7.94 -0.90
N ASN A 88 -10.61 -8.64 -1.18
CA ASN A 88 -11.97 -8.32 -0.72
C ASN A 88 -12.33 -6.82 -0.75
N GLY A 89 -12.08 -6.17 -1.88
CA GLY A 89 -12.40 -4.76 -2.10
C GLY A 89 -11.24 -3.79 -1.88
N GLY A 90 -10.04 -4.27 -1.58
CA GLY A 90 -8.79 -3.51 -1.64
C GLY A 90 -7.92 -3.96 -2.81
N PHE A 91 -7.33 -3.02 -3.54
CA PHE A 91 -6.29 -3.30 -4.54
C PHE A 91 -5.06 -2.46 -4.24
N GLY A 92 -3.91 -3.10 -4.10
CA GLY A 92 -2.64 -2.38 -3.94
C GLY A 92 -1.69 -2.58 -5.09
N PHE A 93 -0.90 -1.55 -5.35
CA PHE A 93 0.02 -1.48 -6.47
C PHE A 93 1.36 -0.94 -5.99
N ILE A 94 2.38 -1.79 -6.00
CA ILE A 94 3.72 -1.47 -5.51
C ILE A 94 4.68 -1.42 -6.68
N CYS A 95 5.46 -0.35 -6.76
CA CYS A 95 6.62 -0.27 -7.63
C CYS A 95 7.87 -0.70 -6.84
N GLU A 96 8.62 -1.67 -7.36
CA GLU A 96 9.96 -2.01 -6.87
C GLU A 96 11.02 -1.61 -7.90
N ASN A 97 12.01 -0.84 -7.45
CA ASN A 97 13.21 -0.48 -8.20
C ASN A 97 14.43 -1.16 -7.57
N LYS A 98 14.79 -2.33 -8.09
CA LYS A 98 16.02 -3.06 -7.75
C LYS A 98 17.21 -2.62 -8.59
N SER A 99 17.04 -1.68 -9.51
CA SER A 99 18.13 -1.13 -10.31
C SER A 99 19.10 -0.28 -9.46
N ASN A 100 20.24 0.06 -10.05
CA ASN A 100 21.21 0.99 -9.44
C ASN A 100 20.88 2.46 -9.74
N GLY A 101 19.88 2.72 -10.58
CA GLY A 101 19.46 4.06 -11.00
C GLY A 101 18.16 4.50 -10.35
N THR A 102 17.90 5.79 -10.35
CA THR A 102 16.59 6.34 -10.02
C THR A 102 15.68 6.21 -11.25
N ILE A 103 14.40 5.89 -11.03
CA ILE A 103 13.41 5.82 -12.11
C ILE A 103 12.32 6.85 -11.90
N ARG A 104 11.79 7.38 -13.01
CA ARG A 104 10.46 7.99 -13.04
C ARG A 104 9.45 6.92 -13.41
N PHE A 105 8.40 6.82 -12.61
CA PHE A 105 7.36 5.82 -12.78
C PHE A 105 6.02 6.53 -12.89
N THR A 106 5.32 6.29 -14.00
CA THR A 106 4.03 6.90 -14.31
C THR A 106 2.98 5.80 -14.44
N THR A 107 1.82 6.02 -13.82
CA THR A 107 0.67 5.13 -13.96
C THR A 107 -0.59 5.90 -14.26
N ASP A 108 -1.42 5.34 -15.12
CA ASP A 108 -2.77 5.83 -15.38
C ASP A 108 -3.78 4.72 -15.08
N PHE A 109 -4.75 5.03 -14.21
CA PHE A 109 -5.84 4.16 -13.77
C PHE A 109 -7.23 4.65 -14.21
N GLN A 110 -7.34 5.60 -15.15
CA GLN A 110 -8.63 6.24 -15.52
C GLN A 110 -9.74 5.27 -15.96
N GLY A 111 -9.40 4.06 -16.43
CA GLY A 111 -10.38 3.01 -16.78
C GLY A 111 -10.92 2.21 -15.59
N SER A 112 -10.45 2.49 -14.36
CA SER A 112 -10.89 1.78 -13.16
C SER A 112 -12.25 2.26 -12.68
N MET A 113 -13.09 1.34 -12.19
CA MET A 113 -14.47 1.62 -11.76
C MET A 113 -14.70 1.18 -10.32
N ASN A 114 -15.64 1.85 -9.65
CA ASN A 114 -16.11 1.51 -8.29
C ASN A 114 -15.03 1.49 -7.21
N VAL A 115 -14.02 2.35 -7.36
CA VAL A 115 -12.93 2.48 -6.42
C VAL A 115 -12.59 3.92 -6.08
N VAL A 116 -11.96 4.11 -4.93
CA VAL A 116 -11.40 5.36 -4.45
C VAL A 116 -9.90 5.17 -4.24
N SER A 117 -9.11 6.06 -4.81
CA SER A 117 -7.64 6.05 -4.69
C SER A 117 -7.18 6.73 -3.40
N SER A 118 -6.23 6.12 -2.70
CA SER A 118 -5.50 6.73 -1.57
C SER A 118 -4.76 8.01 -1.97
N ARG A 119 -4.46 8.17 -3.27
CA ARG A 119 -3.80 9.34 -3.87
C ARG A 119 -4.78 10.40 -4.35
N LYS A 120 -6.10 10.17 -4.22
CA LYS A 120 -7.19 11.04 -4.73
C LYS A 120 -7.05 11.37 -6.23
N SER A 121 -6.33 10.53 -6.97
CA SER A 121 -6.14 10.62 -8.41
C SER A 121 -5.97 9.22 -8.99
N PHE A 122 -6.32 9.10 -10.28
CA PHE A 122 -6.07 7.92 -11.09
C PHE A 122 -4.82 8.07 -11.96
N HIS A 123 -4.29 9.28 -12.13
CA HIS A 123 -3.01 9.50 -12.81
C HIS A 123 -1.95 9.88 -11.77
N MET A 124 -0.84 9.17 -11.76
CA MET A 124 0.19 9.30 -10.74
C MET A 124 1.59 9.19 -11.36
N VAL A 125 2.49 10.08 -10.94
CA VAL A 125 3.90 10.11 -11.34
C VAL A 125 4.75 10.27 -10.10
N ASP A 126 5.60 9.29 -9.81
CA ASP A 126 6.59 9.38 -8.72
C ASP A 126 8.00 9.07 -9.24
N VAL A 127 8.98 9.54 -8.47
CA VAL A 127 10.41 9.24 -8.67
C VAL A 127 10.84 8.23 -7.62
N ILE A 128 11.22 7.03 -8.05
CA ILE A 128 11.60 5.93 -7.15
C ILE A 128 13.14 5.79 -7.15
N PRO A 129 13.81 6.05 -6.03
CA PRO A 129 15.26 5.90 -5.92
C PRO A 129 15.74 4.48 -6.22
N ALA A 130 17.03 4.37 -6.52
CA ALA A 130 17.70 3.08 -6.62
C ALA A 130 17.51 2.24 -5.34
N LYS A 131 17.34 0.93 -5.51
CA LYS A 131 17.15 -0.02 -4.40
C LYS A 131 16.01 0.37 -3.45
N ALA A 132 14.92 0.90 -4.00
CA ALA A 132 13.76 1.31 -3.24
C ALA A 132 12.46 0.71 -3.80
N LYS A 133 11.46 0.60 -2.94
CA LYS A 133 10.10 0.24 -3.30
C LYS A 133 9.10 1.17 -2.63
N GLN A 134 7.95 1.32 -3.25
CA GLN A 134 6.88 2.17 -2.78
C GLN A 134 5.54 1.54 -3.11
N LEU A 135 4.63 1.47 -2.15
CA LEU A 135 3.21 1.35 -2.46
C LEU A 135 2.79 2.62 -3.20
N PHE A 136 2.60 2.50 -4.50
CA PHE A 136 2.38 3.62 -5.41
C PHE A 136 0.92 4.11 -5.31
N ALA A 137 -0.01 3.15 -5.32
CA ALA A 137 -1.44 3.39 -5.22
C ALA A 137 -2.10 2.29 -4.38
N PHE A 138 -3.13 2.67 -3.63
CA PHE A 138 -4.07 1.75 -3.02
C PHE A 138 -5.49 2.20 -3.34
N PHE A 139 -6.33 1.26 -3.73
CA PHE A 139 -7.71 1.50 -4.13
C PHE A 139 -8.64 0.74 -3.19
N THR A 140 -9.63 1.45 -2.66
CA THR A 140 -10.71 0.86 -1.86
C THR A 140 -12.00 0.87 -2.65
N ARG A 141 -12.78 -0.22 -2.55
CA ARG A 141 -14.13 -0.32 -3.11
C ARG A 141 -15.01 0.83 -2.60
N LYS A 142 -15.73 1.46 -3.52
CA LYS A 142 -16.67 2.55 -3.24
C LYS A 142 -18.05 2.04 -2.81
N VAL A 143 -18.53 0.97 -3.44
CA VAL A 143 -19.88 0.39 -3.23
C VAL A 143 -19.71 -1.11 -3.02
N LEU A 144 -20.22 -1.66 -1.90
CA LEU A 144 -19.97 -3.04 -1.47
C LEU A 144 -20.50 -4.09 -2.46
N ASP A 145 -21.66 -3.85 -3.06
CA ASP A 145 -22.39 -4.83 -3.88
C ASP A 145 -22.14 -4.69 -5.39
N GLU A 146 -21.24 -3.78 -5.80
CA GLU A 146 -20.89 -3.61 -7.21
C GLU A 146 -19.50 -4.17 -7.51
N ASP A 147 -19.35 -4.65 -8.75
CA ASP A 147 -18.07 -5.16 -9.24
C ASP A 147 -17.00 -4.07 -9.25
N VAL A 148 -15.80 -4.45 -8.82
CA VAL A 148 -14.60 -3.61 -8.89
C VAL A 148 -13.81 -4.00 -10.12
N ASN A 149 -13.50 -3.00 -10.96
CA ASN A 149 -12.60 -3.19 -12.09
C ASN A 149 -11.39 -2.27 -11.94
N ILE A 150 -10.19 -2.85 -12.02
CA ILE A 150 -8.93 -2.10 -11.99
C ILE A 150 -8.28 -2.22 -13.36
N VAL A 151 -8.12 -1.08 -14.03
CA VAL A 151 -7.44 -0.97 -15.32
C VAL A 151 -6.28 -0.01 -15.13
N TYR A 152 -5.10 -0.40 -15.58
CA TYR A 152 -3.92 0.45 -15.48
C TYR A 152 -2.99 0.37 -16.68
N GLN A 153 -2.36 1.50 -16.97
CA GLN A 153 -1.23 1.63 -17.89
C GLN A 153 -0.02 2.15 -17.14
N VAL A 154 1.17 1.70 -17.55
CA VAL A 154 2.42 1.97 -16.84
C VAL A 154 3.48 2.38 -17.84
N GLU A 155 4.19 3.45 -17.50
CA GLU A 155 5.39 3.89 -18.18
C GLU A 155 6.52 4.02 -17.16
N TYR A 156 7.70 3.49 -17.48
CA TYR A 156 8.90 3.64 -16.67
C TYR A 156 10.01 4.29 -17.49
N GLN A 157 10.76 5.19 -16.87
CA GLN A 157 11.88 5.88 -17.49
C GLN A 157 13.07 5.94 -16.52
N PRO A 158 14.22 5.30 -16.85
CA PRO A 158 15.46 5.50 -16.10
C PRO A 158 15.94 6.95 -16.19
N LEU A 159 16.34 7.54 -15.06
CA LEU A 159 16.87 8.91 -15.01
C LEU A 159 18.40 8.86 -14.98
N ASN A 160 19.06 9.31 -16.05
CA ASN A 160 20.52 9.37 -16.13
C ASN A 160 21.06 10.66 -15.48
N LYS A 161 22.08 10.50 -14.63
CA LYS A 161 22.67 11.53 -13.75
C LYS A 161 23.05 12.83 -14.50
N LEU A 162 22.43 13.96 -14.13
CA LEU A 162 23.05 15.28 -13.80
C LEU A 162 22.13 16.48 -14.04
N HIS A 163 21.10 16.40 -14.89
CA HIS A 163 20.20 17.54 -15.15
C HIS A 163 18.83 17.45 -14.45
N ASP A 164 18.41 16.27 -14.02
CA ASP A 164 17.15 16.07 -13.27
C ASP A 164 17.33 16.05 -11.76
N VAL A 165 18.51 16.43 -11.25
CA VAL A 165 18.79 16.37 -9.80
C VAL A 165 18.04 17.46 -9.02
N ASN A 166 17.64 18.55 -9.68
CA ASN A 166 16.68 19.52 -9.14
C ASN A 166 15.27 18.92 -8.97
N HIS A 167 15.05 17.70 -9.45
CA HIS A 167 13.84 16.88 -9.29
C HIS A 167 14.04 15.71 -8.30
N ILE A 168 15.12 15.66 -7.52
CA ILE A 168 15.20 14.77 -6.33
C ILE A 168 14.21 15.25 -5.22
N GLY A 169 13.55 16.39 -5.42
CA GLY A 169 12.32 16.80 -4.75
C GLY A 169 11.12 17.00 -5.69
N ALA A 170 11.10 16.42 -6.90
CA ALA A 170 9.93 16.40 -7.78
C ALA A 170 8.86 15.52 -7.15
N ARG A 171 8.09 16.23 -6.33
CA ARG A 171 6.86 15.89 -5.64
C ARG A 171 6.14 14.77 -6.38
N ASN A 172 5.82 13.72 -5.62
CA ASN A 172 4.69 12.87 -5.92
C ASN A 172 3.62 13.70 -6.62
N ASN A 173 3.20 13.30 -7.82
CA ASN A 173 2.18 14.02 -8.56
C ASN A 173 1.00 13.09 -8.81
N PRO A 174 -0.18 13.33 -8.21
CA PRO A 174 -0.43 14.39 -7.22
C PRO A 174 0.34 14.15 -5.91
N PRO A 175 0.50 15.19 -5.07
CA PRO A 175 1.06 15.05 -3.75
C PRO A 175 0.32 13.98 -2.95
N ILE A 176 1.06 13.17 -2.19
CA ILE A 176 0.45 12.18 -1.30
C ILE A 176 -0.33 12.93 -0.22
N PRO A 177 -1.64 12.64 -0.03
CA PRO A 177 -2.41 13.24 1.04
C PRO A 177 -1.76 12.98 2.40
N SER A 178 -1.81 13.93 3.34
CA SER A 178 -1.22 13.78 4.68
C SER A 178 -1.70 12.50 5.39
N ALA A 179 -2.98 12.18 5.22
CA ALA A 179 -3.61 10.96 5.71
C ALA A 179 -3.08 9.66 5.06
N ALA A 180 -2.30 9.70 3.98
CA ALA A 180 -1.79 8.50 3.32
C ALA A 180 -0.25 8.44 3.31
N LEU A 181 0.44 9.42 3.93
CA LEU A 181 1.90 9.53 3.85
C LEU A 181 2.64 8.27 4.30
N GLY A 182 2.18 7.63 5.39
CA GLY A 182 2.82 6.40 5.86
C GLY A 182 2.66 5.23 4.92
N LEU A 183 1.49 5.12 4.29
CA LEU A 183 1.18 4.06 3.34
C LEU A 183 2.15 4.07 2.15
N HIS A 184 2.45 5.26 1.66
CA HIS A 184 3.24 5.50 0.46
C HIS A 184 4.73 5.73 0.74
N ARG A 185 5.21 5.39 1.93
CA ARG A 185 6.60 5.63 2.31
C ARG A 185 7.55 4.75 1.50
N LEU A 186 8.68 5.33 1.09
CA LEU A 186 9.76 4.59 0.44
C LEU A 186 10.41 3.61 1.42
N LYS A 187 10.67 2.39 0.94
CA LYS A 187 11.40 1.35 1.66
C LYS A 187 12.58 0.88 0.84
N SER A 188 13.66 0.50 1.51
CA SER A 188 14.79 -0.13 0.83
C SER A 188 14.41 -1.52 0.33
N VAL A 189 14.99 -1.92 -0.80
CA VAL A 189 14.97 -3.29 -1.30
C VAL A 189 16.36 -3.86 -1.04
N HIS A 190 16.43 -4.87 -0.18
CA HIS A 190 17.64 -5.63 0.11
C HIS A 190 17.82 -6.75 -0.92
#